data_AF-A0A377PN68-F1
#
_entry.id   AF-A0A377PN68-F1
#
_cell.length_a   1.000
_cell.length_b   1.000
_cell.length_c   1.000
_cell.angle_alpha   90.00
_cell.angle_beta   90.00
_cell.angle_gamma   90.00
#
_symmetry.space_group_name_H-M   'P 1'
#
loop_
_entity.id
_entity.type
_entity.pdbx_description
1 polymer ?
#
loop_
_entity_poly.entity_id
_entity_poly.type
_entity_poly.pdbx_seq_one_letter_code
_entity_poly.pdbx_strand_id
1 'polypeptide(L)'
;MPVIAKNSVKQRAEDRFRILQLLLNNKSLSEGILGKLEDPSQLNNPELLDQTAEIKSLVNKLPAPDLADTLEALPAEERHALWRLVGKEKRGKTLVEASESVWDSLNRRNE
;
A
#
# COMPACT_ATOMS: atom_id res chain seq x y z
N MET A 1 19.52 -5.25 24.16
CA MET A 1 18.22 -5.91 23.92
C MET A 1 17.38 -5.01 23.01
N PRO A 2 16.67 -5.53 22.00
CA PRO A 2 16.28 -4.73 20.84
C PRO A 2 15.13 -3.79 21.17
N VAL A 3 15.33 -2.52 20.85
CA VAL A 3 14.31 -1.48 20.94
C VAL A 3 13.36 -1.72 19.77
N ILE A 4 12.22 -2.36 20.03
CA ILE A 4 11.10 -2.43 19.08
C ILE A 4 10.75 -0.97 18.77
N ALA A 5 11.04 -0.52 17.54
CA ALA A 5 10.87 0.85 17.12
C ALA A 5 9.41 1.26 17.34
N LYS A 6 9.14 2.01 18.40
CA LYS A 6 7.82 2.59 18.68
C LYS A 6 7.60 3.68 17.64
N ASN A 7 7.03 3.31 16.50
CA ASN A 7 6.56 4.29 15.54
C ASN A 7 5.46 5.12 16.23
N SER A 8 5.74 6.38 16.53
CA SER A 8 4.82 7.23 17.31
C SER A 8 3.49 7.37 16.57
N VAL A 9 2.38 7.62 17.29
CA VAL A 9 1.06 7.83 16.66
C VAL A 9 1.13 8.88 15.56
N LYS A 10 1.89 9.96 15.80
CA LYS A 10 2.10 11.03 14.83
C LYS A 10 2.82 10.53 13.56
N GLN A 11 3.92 9.80 13.73
CA GLN A 11 4.69 9.27 12.60
C GLN A 11 3.87 8.25 11.79
N ARG A 12 3.04 7.43 12.45
CA ARG A 12 2.13 6.50 11.76
C ARG A 12 1.10 7.25 10.92
N ALA A 13 0.55 8.36 11.43
CA ALA A 13 -0.35 9.20 10.65
C ALA A 13 0.35 9.85 9.45
N GLU A 14 1.59 10.31 9.62
CA GLU A 14 2.42 10.86 8.54
C GLU A 14 2.75 9.80 7.48
N ASP A 15 3.10 8.58 7.90
CA ASP A 15 3.39 7.45 7.00
C ASP A 15 2.14 7.07 6.19
N ARG A 16 0.96 6.99 6.82
CA ARG A 16 -0.32 6.76 6.12
C ARG A 16 -0.61 7.87 5.11
N PHE A 17 -0.49 9.13 5.54
CA PHE A 17 -0.74 10.28 4.66
C PHE A 17 0.20 10.26 3.45
N ARG A 18 1.47 9.91 3.64
CA ARG A 18 2.45 9.80 2.55
C ARG A 18 2.07 8.72 1.55
N ILE A 19 1.63 7.55 2.01
CA ILE A 19 1.14 6.46 1.13
C ILE A 19 -0.06 6.94 0.31
N LEU A 20 -1.06 7.56 0.97
CA LEU A 20 -2.25 8.07 0.30
C LEU A 20 -1.88 9.13 -0.75
N GLN A 21 -1.02 10.08 -0.41
CA GLN A 21 -0.57 11.11 -1.34
C GLN A 21 0.12 10.53 -2.58
N LEU A 22 1.01 9.55 -2.41
CA LEU A 22 1.72 8.95 -3.54
C LEU A 22 0.76 8.20 -4.47
N LEU A 23 -0.14 7.39 -3.92
CA LEU A 23 -1.03 6.56 -4.72
C LEU A 23 -2.19 7.35 -5.35
N LEU A 24 -2.73 8.36 -4.67
CA LEU A 24 -3.84 9.16 -5.17
C LEU A 24 -3.40 10.21 -6.20
N ASN A 25 -2.16 10.72 -6.10
CA ASN A 25 -1.67 11.76 -7.01
C ASN A 25 -0.94 11.19 -8.23
N ASN A 26 -0.55 9.92 -8.22
CA ASN A 26 0.20 9.29 -9.31
C ASN A 26 -0.46 7.99 -9.77
N LYS A 27 -1.31 8.09 -10.80
CA LYS A 27 -1.99 6.92 -11.39
C LYS A 27 -1.01 5.94 -12.04
N SER A 28 0.06 6.44 -12.67
CA SER A 28 1.09 5.59 -13.26
C SER A 28 1.83 4.76 -12.21
N LEU A 29 1.88 5.23 -10.96
CA LEU A 29 2.45 4.46 -9.86
C LEU A 29 1.58 3.25 -9.50
N SER A 30 0.26 3.44 -9.35
CA SER A 30 -0.65 2.32 -9.08
C SER A 30 -0.68 1.35 -10.26
N GLU A 31 -0.78 1.83 -11.50
CA GLU A 31 -0.70 1.02 -12.71
C GLU A 31 0.63 0.27 -12.83
N GLY A 32 1.76 0.92 -12.52
CA GLY A 32 3.09 0.32 -12.53
C GLY A 32 3.24 -0.81 -11.52
N ILE A 33 2.79 -0.61 -10.28
CA ILE A 33 2.75 -1.67 -9.25
C ILE A 33 1.85 -2.83 -9.72
N LEU A 34 0.76 -2.51 -10.41
CA LEU A 34 -0.17 -3.51 -10.92
C LEU A 34 0.30 -4.21 -12.21
N GLY A 35 1.33 -3.70 -12.87
CA GLY A 35 1.78 -4.19 -14.18
C GLY A 35 0.78 -3.88 -15.31
N LYS A 36 0.04 -2.78 -15.18
CA LYS A 36 -0.99 -2.32 -16.12
C LYS A 36 -0.57 -1.11 -16.96
N LEU A 37 0.69 -0.69 -16.88
CA LEU A 37 1.17 0.43 -17.68
C LEU A 37 1.01 0.14 -19.17
N GLU A 38 0.44 1.10 -19.89
CA GLU A 38 0.28 1.03 -21.34
C GLU A 38 1.66 1.05 -22.04
N ASP A 39 2.61 1.80 -21.48
CA ASP A 39 3.98 1.87 -21.96
C ASP A 39 4.93 1.06 -21.05
N PRO A 40 5.53 -0.04 -21.55
CA PRO A 40 6.44 -0.87 -20.75
C PRO A 40 7.75 -0.18 -20.39
N SER A 41 8.17 0.86 -21.12
CA SER A 41 9.41 1.58 -20.80
C SER A 41 9.29 2.37 -19.50
N GLN A 42 8.07 2.78 -19.13
CA GLN A 42 7.77 3.40 -17.84
C GLN A 42 7.99 2.47 -16.65
N LEU A 43 7.96 1.14 -16.81
CA LEU A 43 8.29 0.21 -15.72
C LEU A 43 9.73 0.36 -15.21
N ASN A 44 10.64 0.85 -16.06
CA ASN A 44 12.03 1.12 -15.71
C ASN A 44 12.27 2.59 -15.32
N ASN A 45 11.21 3.39 -15.18
CA ASN A 45 11.34 4.78 -14.74
C ASN A 45 11.87 4.81 -13.29
N PRO A 46 13.05 5.41 -13.05
CA PRO A 46 13.67 5.44 -11.72
C PRO A 46 12.75 6.08 -10.67
N GLU A 47 11.96 7.09 -11.04
CA GLU A 47 11.04 7.76 -10.11
C GLU A 47 9.93 6.80 -9.63
N LEU A 48 9.34 6.02 -10.54
CA LEU A 48 8.29 5.05 -10.17
C LEU A 48 8.87 3.93 -9.31
N LEU A 49 10.09 3.49 -9.58
CA LEU A 49 10.80 2.48 -8.79
C LEU A 49 11.10 2.99 -7.38
N ASP A 50 11.60 4.23 -7.26
CA ASP A 50 11.90 4.86 -5.97
C ASP A 50 10.63 5.09 -5.14
N GLN A 51 9.55 5.60 -5.76
CA GLN A 51 8.25 5.78 -5.11
C GLN A 51 7.66 4.43 -4.66
N THR A 52 7.78 3.38 -5.48
CA THR A 52 7.33 2.03 -5.11
C THR A 52 8.13 1.48 -3.92
N ALA A 53 9.45 1.69 -3.92
CA ALA A 53 10.32 1.28 -2.82
C ALA A 53 10.00 2.06 -1.53
N GLU A 54 9.68 3.35 -1.63
CA GLU A 54 9.23 4.19 -0.53
C GLU A 54 7.95 3.63 0.08
N ILE A 55 6.90 3.40 -0.72
CA ILE A 55 5.62 2.84 -0.24
C ILE A 55 5.86 1.50 0.45
N LYS A 56 6.67 0.62 -0.14
CA LYS A 56 6.99 -0.69 0.45
C LYS A 56 7.67 -0.55 1.82
N SER A 57 8.57 0.43 1.97
CA SER A 57 9.21 0.73 3.25
C SER A 57 8.20 1.22 4.29
N LEU A 58 7.29 2.13 3.91
CA LEU A 58 6.24 2.65 4.78
C LEU A 58 5.26 1.54 5.22
N VAL A 59 4.81 0.70 4.28
CA VAL A 59 3.95 -0.47 4.56
C VAL A 59 4.61 -1.45 5.54
N ASN A 60 5.92 -1.65 5.42
CA ASN A 60 6.66 -2.52 6.33
C ASN A 60 6.80 -1.94 7.75
N LYS A 61 6.67 -0.62 7.93
CA LYS A 61 6.69 0.04 9.25
C LYS A 61 5.31 0.13 9.89
N LEU A 62 4.24 0.22 9.09
CA LEU A 62 2.88 0.34 9.61
C LEU A 62 2.39 -0.97 10.26
N PRO A 63 1.69 -0.89 11.41
CA PRO A 63 1.00 -2.02 12.00
C PRO A 63 -0.27 -2.38 11.22
N ALA A 64 -0.84 -3.55 11.48
CA ALA A 64 -1.99 -4.07 10.75
C ALA A 64 -3.23 -3.16 10.76
N PRO A 65 -3.64 -2.54 11.89
CA PRO A 65 -4.80 -1.65 11.92
C PRO A 65 -4.60 -0.42 11.03
N ASP A 66 -3.42 0.22 11.12
CA ASP A 66 -3.12 1.39 10.31
C ASP A 66 -3.05 1.06 8.80
N LEU A 67 -2.63 -0.16 8.45
CA LEU A 67 -2.68 -0.65 7.06
C LEU A 67 -4.12 -0.87 6.59
N ALA A 68 -4.99 -1.43 7.44
CA ALA A 68 -6.40 -1.61 7.13
C ALA A 68 -7.09 -0.25 6.89
N ASP A 69 -6.89 0.71 7.80
CA ASP A 69 -7.40 2.09 7.64
C ASP A 69 -6.93 2.72 6.32
N THR A 70 -5.66 2.50 5.95
CA THR A 70 -5.11 3.03 4.70
C THR A 70 -5.74 2.38 3.47
N LEU A 71 -6.00 1.06 3.51
CA LEU A 71 -6.66 0.35 2.42
C LEU A 71 -8.12 0.79 2.25
N GLU A 72 -8.80 1.13 3.33
CA GLU A 72 -10.18 1.64 3.31
C GLU A 72 -10.29 3.02 2.66
N ALA A 73 -9.31 3.89 2.94
CA ALA A 73 -9.26 5.24 2.39
C ALA A 73 -8.91 5.30 0.89
N LEU A 74 -8.36 4.22 0.32
CA LEU A 74 -7.96 4.17 -1.09
C LEU A 74 -9.11 3.71 -2.00
N PRO A 75 -9.22 4.24 -3.24
CA PRO A 75 -10.06 3.67 -4.27
C PRO A 75 -9.60 2.26 -4.68
N ALA A 76 -10.42 1.55 -5.45
CA ALA A 76 -10.20 0.13 -5.74
C ALA A 76 -8.83 -0.19 -6.35
N GLU A 77 -8.40 0.55 -7.37
CA GLU A 77 -7.13 0.28 -8.06
C GLU A 77 -5.91 0.52 -7.15
N GLU A 78 -5.87 1.66 -6.46
CA GLU A 78 -4.79 2.03 -5.54
C GLU A 78 -4.74 1.08 -4.35
N ARG A 79 -5.90 0.66 -3.84
CA ARG A 79 -6.02 -0.35 -2.79
C ARG A 79 -5.38 -1.66 -3.22
N HIS A 80 -5.64 -2.11 -4.45
CA HIS A 80 -4.99 -3.31 -4.98
C HIS A 80 -3.48 -3.12 -5.17
N ALA A 81 -3.04 -1.94 -5.61
CA ALA A 81 -1.62 -1.63 -5.73
C ALA A 81 -0.92 -1.73 -4.36
N LEU A 82 -1.48 -1.08 -3.34
CA LEU A 82 -1.00 -1.15 -1.98
C LEU A 82 -0.97 -2.60 -1.46
N TRP A 83 -2.06 -3.35 -1.67
CA TRP A 83 -2.17 -4.75 -1.24
C TRP A 83 -1.09 -5.67 -1.83
N ARG A 84 -0.68 -5.42 -3.07
CA ARG A 84 0.40 -6.18 -3.72
C ARG A 84 1.75 -5.98 -3.02
N LEU A 85 1.97 -4.80 -2.43
CA LEU A 85 3.18 -4.45 -1.69
C LEU A 85 3.17 -4.96 -0.24
N VAL A 86 2.00 -5.28 0.33
CA VAL A 86 1.90 -5.86 1.68
C VAL A 86 2.53 -7.25 1.70
N GLY A 87 3.51 -7.44 2.60
CA GLY A 87 4.19 -8.72 2.78
C GLY A 87 3.26 -9.82 3.31
N LYS A 88 3.50 -11.07 2.89
CA LYS A 88 2.62 -12.23 3.17
C LYS A 88 2.31 -12.40 4.66
N GLU A 89 3.30 -12.21 5.53
CA GLU A 89 3.14 -12.35 6.99
C GLU A 89 2.20 -11.31 7.61
N LYS A 90 2.11 -10.11 7.01
CA LYS A 90 1.23 -9.05 7.49
C LYS A 90 -0.18 -9.15 6.92
N ARG A 91 -0.35 -9.73 5.72
CA ARG A 91 -1.65 -9.83 5.04
C ARG A 91 -2.73 -10.46 5.93
N GLY A 92 -2.42 -11.56 6.61
CA GLY A 92 -3.38 -12.22 7.50
C GLY A 92 -3.86 -11.30 8.61
N LYS A 93 -2.94 -10.58 9.27
CA LYS A 93 -3.29 -9.63 10.34
C LYS A 93 -4.04 -8.42 9.80
N THR A 94 -3.61 -7.87 8.67
CA THR A 94 -4.29 -6.72 8.04
C THR A 94 -5.71 -7.06 7.61
N LEU A 95 -5.97 -8.27 7.10
CA LEU A 95 -7.33 -8.70 6.75
C LEU A 95 -8.23 -8.74 7.97
N VAL A 96 -7.76 -9.28 9.10
CA VAL A 96 -8.54 -9.33 10.34
C VAL A 96 -9.00 -7.94 10.80
N GLU A 97 -8.21 -6.90 10.55
CA GLU A 97 -8.53 -5.52 10.92
C GLU A 97 -9.34 -4.78 9.85
N ALA A 98 -9.38 -5.27 8.60
CA ALA A 98 -10.03 -4.58 7.48
C ALA A 98 -11.51 -4.93 7.38
N SER A 99 -12.35 -3.96 7.00
CA SER A 99 -13.78 -4.17 6.76
C SER A 99 -14.09 -5.15 5.61
N GLU A 100 -15.26 -5.78 5.65
CA GLU A 100 -15.75 -6.68 4.59
C GLU A 100 -15.74 -6.01 3.21
N SER A 101 -15.96 -4.70 3.14
CA SER A 101 -15.91 -3.93 1.89
C SER A 101 -14.53 -3.99 1.20
N VAL A 102 -13.45 -3.98 1.99
CA VAL A 102 -12.08 -4.11 1.49
C VAL A 102 -11.83 -5.54 1.03
N TRP A 103 -12.33 -6.54 1.76
CA TRP A 103 -12.17 -7.95 1.39
C TRP A 103 -12.84 -8.25 0.06
N ASP A 104 -14.10 -7.82 -0.10
CA ASP A 104 -14.86 -7.99 -1.33
C ASP A 104 -14.16 -7.29 -2.51
N SER A 105 -13.67 -6.06 -2.30
CA SER A 105 -12.88 -5.35 -3.30
C SER A 105 -11.61 -6.14 -3.69
N LEU A 106 -10.90 -6.73 -2.74
CA LEU A 106 -9.67 -7.49 -3.00
C LEU A 106 -9.94 -8.82 -3.73
N ASN A 107 -11.09 -9.45 -3.47
CA ASN A 107 -11.50 -10.70 -4.10
C ASN A 107 -12.05 -10.51 -5.52
N ARG A 108 -12.77 -9.42 -5.81
CA ARG A 108 -13.36 -9.14 -7.13
C ARG A 108 -12.38 -9.02 -8.29
N ARG A 109 -11.07 -8.95 -8.02
CA ARG A 109 -10.02 -8.92 -9.06
C ARG A 109 -9.49 -10.30 -9.46
N ASN A 110 -9.88 -11.37 -8.76
CA ASN A 110 -9.49 -12.75 -9.09
C ASN A 110 -10.52 -13.49 -9.95
N GLU A 111 -11.58 -12.80 -10.40
CA GLU A 111 -12.56 -13.29 -11.38
C GLU A 111 -12.34 -12.57 -12.72
#